data_AF-A0A7S4HKG8-F1
#
_entry.id   AF-A0A7S4HKG8-F1
#
_cell.length_a   1.000
_cell.length_b   1.000
_cell.length_c   1.000
_cell.angle_alpha   90.00
_cell.angle_beta   90.00
_cell.angle_gamma   90.00
#
_symmetry.space_group_name_H-M   'P 1'
#
loop_
_entity.id
_entity.type
_entity.pdbx_description
1 polymer ?
#
loop_
_entity_poly.entity_id
_entity_poly.type
_entity_poly.pdbx_seq_one_letter_code
_entity_poly.pdbx_strand_id
1 'polypeptide(L)'
;AARKARKQTIKQQLIAVGRAKREEREAKLTSKRARKVARAAEKARLEKVKLATAYSELKAMTVPELQDQLKAFKLQGKTELKFTCTQKNRVAYCTQLQALLFETHGDKANDLTGDDSGCDGDGVVRRVRRREGGGSGKKRKGWNELNGYWWKDDETFDIERILDKKIETRSIGKAKKKSTKEFVYYKVMWANFPPEFASWEPETEIHDDYIDEYEASVEAEAELEMEEEAEDDDDSVDEE
;
A
#
# COMPACT_ATOMS: atom_id res chain seq x y z
N ALA A 1 -33.58 -28.58 -51.59
CA ALA A 1 -33.59 -28.36 -50.12
C ALA A 1 -32.46 -27.42 -49.69
N ALA A 2 -32.35 -26.21 -50.26
CA ALA A 2 -31.19 -25.33 -50.06
C ALA A 2 -31.57 -23.98 -49.41
N ARG A 3 -32.47 -24.01 -48.42
CA ARG A 3 -32.82 -22.81 -47.64
C ARG A 3 -31.72 -22.52 -46.61
N LYS A 4 -31.09 -21.34 -46.74
CA LYS A 4 -30.39 -20.59 -45.67
C LYS A 4 -29.07 -21.18 -45.12
N ALA A 5 -28.02 -21.22 -45.92
CA ALA A 5 -26.67 -21.06 -45.37
C ALA A 5 -26.42 -19.55 -45.13
N ARG A 6 -27.04 -18.98 -44.09
CA ARG A 6 -26.80 -17.58 -43.71
C ARG A 6 -25.37 -17.47 -43.18
N LYS A 7 -24.43 -16.97 -44.00
CA LYS A 7 -23.15 -16.44 -43.50
C LYS A 7 -23.48 -15.32 -42.51
N GLN A 8 -23.33 -15.59 -41.21
CA GLN A 8 -23.48 -14.55 -40.20
C GLN A 8 -22.39 -13.50 -40.45
N THR A 9 -22.75 -12.23 -40.54
CA THR A 9 -21.75 -11.17 -40.63
C THR A 9 -20.98 -11.09 -39.31
N ILE A 10 -19.70 -10.72 -39.35
CA ILE A 10 -18.85 -10.57 -38.15
C ILE A 10 -19.56 -9.73 -37.06
N LYS A 11 -20.30 -8.69 -37.47
CA LYS A 11 -21.14 -7.86 -36.59
C LYS A 11 -22.19 -8.67 -35.81
N GLN A 12 -22.85 -9.66 -36.43
CA GLN A 12 -23.83 -10.51 -35.75
C GLN A 12 -23.16 -11.46 -34.74
N GLN A 13 -21.97 -11.96 -35.06
CA GLN A 13 -21.18 -12.78 -34.14
C GLN A 13 -20.72 -11.97 -32.92
N LEU A 14 -20.22 -10.74 -33.11
CA LEU A 14 -19.85 -9.84 -32.02
C LEU A 14 -21.05 -9.50 -31.10
N ILE A 15 -22.24 -9.28 -31.67
CA ILE A 15 -23.46 -9.04 -30.90
C ILE A 15 -23.85 -10.29 -30.09
N ALA A 16 -23.72 -11.48 -30.67
CA ALA A 16 -24.03 -12.74 -29.99
C ALA A 16 -23.05 -13.00 -28.83
N VAL A 17 -21.74 -12.82 -29.05
CA VAL A 17 -20.71 -12.93 -28.01
C VAL A 17 -20.93 -11.90 -26.90
N GLY A 18 -21.26 -10.65 -27.25
CA GLY A 18 -21.55 -9.59 -26.27
C GLY A 18 -22.82 -9.85 -25.45
N ARG A 19 -23.83 -10.52 -26.03
CA ARG A 19 -25.03 -10.98 -25.32
C ARG A 19 -24.72 -12.16 -24.41
N ALA A 20 -23.92 -13.13 -24.85
CA ALA A 20 -23.49 -14.27 -24.05
C ALA A 20 -22.72 -13.82 -22.79
N LYS A 21 -21.90 -12.77 -22.88
CA LYS A 21 -21.18 -12.18 -21.73
C LYS A 21 -22.00 -11.17 -20.91
N ARG A 22 -23.28 -10.95 -21.21
CA ARG A 22 -24.11 -9.95 -20.50
C ARG A 22 -24.41 -10.39 -19.08
N GLU A 23 -24.83 -11.64 -18.91
CA GLU A 23 -25.20 -12.21 -17.60
C GLU A 23 -24.00 -12.21 -16.64
N GLU A 24 -22.81 -12.59 -17.13
CA GLU A 24 -21.57 -12.55 -16.34
C GLU A 24 -21.20 -11.12 -15.92
N ARG A 25 -21.36 -10.13 -16.82
CA ARG A 25 -21.13 -8.72 -16.49
C ARG A 25 -22.14 -8.20 -15.49
N GLU A 26 -23.42 -8.54 -15.64
CA GLU A 26 -24.47 -8.17 -14.70
C GLU A 26 -24.21 -8.78 -13.32
N ALA A 27 -23.84 -10.06 -13.23
CA ALA A 27 -23.46 -10.71 -11.97
C ALA A 27 -22.25 -10.04 -11.30
N LYS A 28 -21.22 -9.67 -12.07
CA LYS A 28 -20.07 -8.90 -11.55
C LYS A 28 -20.50 -7.51 -11.05
N LEU A 29 -21.40 -6.83 -11.76
CA LEU A 29 -21.90 -5.52 -11.38
C LEU A 29 -22.81 -5.57 -10.15
N THR A 30 -23.68 -6.57 -10.02
CA THR A 30 -24.54 -6.73 -8.83
C THR A 30 -23.70 -7.00 -7.58
N SER A 31 -22.68 -7.86 -7.67
CA SER A 31 -21.73 -8.09 -6.57
C SER A 31 -21.00 -6.80 -6.16
N LYS A 32 -20.51 -6.01 -7.13
CA LYS A 32 -19.88 -4.71 -6.85
C LYS A 32 -20.84 -3.71 -6.20
N ARG A 33 -22.08 -3.64 -6.67
CA ARG A 33 -23.14 -2.77 -6.09
C ARG A 33 -23.47 -3.21 -4.67
N ALA A 34 -23.66 -4.50 -4.42
CA ALA A 34 -23.92 -5.05 -3.09
C ALA A 34 -22.78 -4.72 -2.12
N ARG A 35 -21.52 -4.88 -2.53
CA ARG A 35 -20.35 -4.51 -1.72
C ARG A 35 -20.32 -3.00 -1.41
N LYS A 36 -20.68 -2.15 -2.36
CA LYS A 36 -20.76 -0.70 -2.15
C LYS A 36 -21.85 -0.33 -1.15
N VAL A 37 -23.03 -0.94 -1.27
CA VAL A 37 -24.15 -0.76 -0.33
C VAL A 37 -23.76 -1.23 1.07
N ALA A 38 -23.15 -2.39 1.20
CA ALA A 38 -22.68 -2.91 2.50
C ALA A 38 -21.65 -1.98 3.15
N ARG A 39 -20.68 -1.48 2.39
CA ARG A 39 -19.69 -0.50 2.90
C ARG A 39 -20.35 0.82 3.31
N ALA A 40 -21.33 1.30 2.54
CA ALA A 40 -22.07 2.52 2.87
C ALA A 40 -22.91 2.35 4.14
N ALA A 41 -23.56 1.19 4.30
CA ALA A 41 -24.31 0.85 5.50
C ALA A 41 -23.42 0.77 6.74
N GLU A 42 -22.26 0.13 6.63
CA GLU A 42 -21.29 0.07 7.74
C GLU A 42 -20.74 1.45 8.09
N LYS A 43 -20.45 2.29 7.09
CA LYS A 43 -20.07 3.69 7.32
C LYS A 43 -21.18 4.45 8.08
N ALA A 44 -22.43 4.34 7.63
CA ALA A 44 -23.57 4.99 8.28
C ALA A 44 -23.84 4.46 9.70
N ARG A 45 -23.50 3.20 9.99
CA ARG A 45 -23.53 2.63 11.35
C ARG A 45 -22.45 3.26 12.22
N LEU A 46 -21.22 3.36 11.72
CA LEU A 46 -20.08 3.93 12.45
C LEU A 46 -20.21 5.43 12.72
N GLU A 47 -20.84 6.19 11.82
CA GLU A 47 -21.13 7.62 12.06
C GLU A 47 -22.07 7.86 13.25
N LYS A 48 -22.90 6.87 13.59
CA LYS A 48 -23.83 6.92 14.73
C LYS A 48 -23.18 6.48 16.04
N VAL A 49 -21.98 5.91 16.01
CA VAL A 49 -21.28 5.47 17.22
C VAL A 49 -20.84 6.72 18.00
N LYS A 50 -21.39 6.88 19.21
CA LYS A 50 -20.96 7.94 20.13
C LYS A 50 -19.52 7.66 20.54
N LEU A 51 -18.60 8.56 20.19
CA LEU A 51 -17.20 8.42 20.58
C LEU A 51 -17.05 8.58 22.09
N ALA A 52 -16.20 7.74 22.66
CA ALA A 52 -15.73 7.93 24.03
C ALA A 52 -15.02 9.29 24.15
N THR A 53 -15.09 9.89 25.33
CA THR A 53 -14.39 11.15 25.62
C THR A 53 -13.44 11.05 26.81
N ALA A 54 -13.57 9.98 27.61
CA ALA A 54 -12.79 9.74 28.81
C ALA A 54 -12.22 8.30 28.86
N TYR A 55 -11.18 8.09 29.66
CA TYR A 55 -10.50 6.80 29.76
C TYR A 55 -11.33 5.76 30.53
N SER A 56 -12.11 6.18 31.53
CA SER A 56 -13.03 5.29 32.25
C SER A 56 -14.09 4.65 31.35
N GLU A 57 -14.58 5.39 30.34
CA GLU A 57 -15.57 4.89 29.38
C GLU A 57 -15.01 3.72 28.57
N LEU A 58 -13.72 3.77 28.21
CA LEU A 58 -13.04 2.68 27.51
C LEU A 58 -12.91 1.43 28.40
N LYS A 59 -12.76 1.60 29.71
CA LYS A 59 -12.61 0.50 30.66
C LYS A 59 -13.86 -0.38 30.71
N ALA A 60 -15.05 0.19 30.55
CA ALA A 60 -16.30 -0.55 30.56
C ALA A 60 -16.60 -1.27 29.23
N MET A 61 -15.92 -0.89 28.13
CA MET A 61 -16.21 -1.41 26.79
C MET A 61 -15.62 -2.81 26.54
N THR A 62 -16.37 -3.58 25.75
CA THR A 62 -15.97 -4.88 25.20
C THR A 62 -15.06 -4.70 23.97
N VAL A 63 -14.35 -5.78 23.57
CA VAL A 63 -13.44 -5.72 22.41
C VAL A 63 -14.13 -5.29 21.10
N PRO A 64 -15.33 -5.80 20.74
CA PRO A 64 -16.03 -5.33 19.55
C PRO A 64 -16.37 -3.84 19.60
N GLU A 65 -16.78 -3.31 20.76
CA GLU A 65 -17.09 -1.89 20.95
C GLU A 65 -15.84 -1.02 20.80
N LEU A 66 -14.72 -1.43 21.39
CA LEU A 66 -13.42 -0.74 21.23
C LEU A 66 -12.95 -0.75 19.77
N GLN A 67 -13.20 -1.83 19.04
CA GLN A 67 -12.88 -1.90 17.61
C GLN A 67 -13.73 -0.91 16.79
N ASP A 68 -15.02 -0.80 17.10
CA ASP A 68 -15.92 0.16 16.45
C ASP A 68 -15.55 1.61 16.78
N GLN A 69 -15.11 1.90 18.01
CA GLN A 69 -14.54 3.19 18.38
C GLN A 69 -13.34 3.57 17.49
N LEU A 70 -12.37 2.66 17.30
CA LEU A 70 -11.22 2.93 16.43
C LEU A 70 -11.64 3.18 14.97
N LYS A 71 -12.61 2.42 14.45
CA LYS A 71 -13.14 2.64 13.09
C LYS A 71 -13.85 4.00 12.98
N ALA A 72 -14.63 4.39 14.00
CA ALA A 72 -15.32 5.67 14.05
C ALA A 72 -14.34 6.85 14.13
N PHE A 73 -13.28 6.77 14.96
CA PHE A 73 -12.20 7.76 14.99
C PHE A 73 -11.52 7.91 13.63
N LYS A 74 -11.21 6.78 12.96
CA LYS A 74 -10.61 6.81 11.62
C LYS A 74 -11.52 7.45 10.57
N LEU A 75 -12.83 7.26 10.71
CA LEU A 75 -13.81 7.88 9.81
C LEU A 75 -13.93 9.39 10.01
N GLN A 76 -13.79 9.87 11.25
CA GLN A 76 -13.82 11.30 11.55
C GLN A 76 -12.58 12.05 11.03
N GLY A 77 -11.47 11.36 10.75
CA GLY A 77 -10.31 11.92 10.05
C GLY A 77 -9.58 13.03 10.80
N LYS A 78 -9.79 13.15 12.12
CA LYS A 78 -9.29 14.26 12.96
C LYS A 78 -7.99 13.94 13.69
N THR A 79 -7.27 12.89 13.30
CA THR A 79 -6.13 12.37 14.06
C THR A 79 -4.90 12.33 13.17
N GLU A 80 -3.83 12.99 13.59
CA GLU A 80 -2.52 12.93 12.94
C GLU A 80 -1.85 11.56 13.19
N LEU A 81 -2.26 10.85 14.25
CA LEU A 81 -1.83 9.47 14.49
C LEU A 81 -2.29 8.53 13.38
N LYS A 82 -1.31 7.89 12.71
CA LYS A 82 -1.57 6.74 11.83
C LYS A 82 -1.75 5.48 12.69
N PHE A 83 -2.94 4.88 12.63
CA PHE A 83 -3.24 3.65 13.38
C PHE A 83 -4.07 2.63 12.58
N THR A 84 -4.03 1.37 13.04
CA THR A 84 -4.84 0.26 12.54
C THR A 84 -6.11 0.11 13.37
N CYS A 85 -7.23 -0.22 12.72
CA CYS A 85 -8.51 -0.47 13.40
C CYS A 85 -8.61 -1.87 14.03
N THR A 86 -7.53 -2.65 13.96
CA THR A 86 -7.42 -4.00 14.51
C THR A 86 -6.17 -4.08 15.37
N GLN A 87 -6.33 -4.58 16.59
CA GLN A 87 -5.27 -4.68 17.60
C GLN A 87 -5.19 -6.10 18.15
N LYS A 88 -4.02 -6.46 18.71
CA LYS A 88 -3.70 -7.85 19.14
C LYS A 88 -4.51 -8.31 20.35
N ASN A 89 -4.79 -7.40 21.29
CA ASN A 89 -5.50 -7.70 22.52
C ASN A 89 -6.28 -6.46 22.99
N ARG A 90 -7.15 -6.64 23.99
CA ARG A 90 -7.98 -5.56 24.55
C ARG A 90 -7.15 -4.37 25.04
N VAL A 91 -6.02 -4.64 25.70
CA VAL A 91 -5.13 -3.60 26.24
C VAL A 91 -4.59 -2.70 25.12
N ALA A 92 -4.19 -3.29 24.00
CA ALA A 92 -3.74 -2.54 22.82
C ALA A 92 -4.86 -1.69 22.20
N TYR A 93 -6.11 -2.18 22.17
CA TYR A 93 -7.26 -1.37 21.76
C TYR A 93 -7.44 -0.15 22.67
N CYS A 94 -7.47 -0.36 23.99
CA CYS A 94 -7.63 0.73 24.95
C CYS A 94 -6.47 1.72 24.89
N THR A 95 -5.22 1.25 24.80
CA THR A 95 -4.02 2.12 24.75
C THR A 95 -4.02 2.99 23.51
N GLN A 96 -4.40 2.43 22.36
CA GLN A 96 -4.53 3.19 21.11
C GLN A 96 -5.65 4.24 21.21
N LEU A 97 -6.80 3.88 21.76
CA LEU A 97 -7.91 4.82 21.96
C LEU A 97 -7.55 5.92 22.96
N GLN A 98 -6.84 5.61 24.04
CA GLN A 98 -6.33 6.60 25.00
C GLN A 98 -5.41 7.62 24.32
N ALA A 99 -4.48 7.17 23.48
CA ALA A 99 -3.62 8.07 22.71
C ALA A 99 -4.42 9.02 21.79
N LEU A 100 -5.47 8.51 21.13
CA LEU A 100 -6.34 9.32 20.27
C LEU A 100 -7.18 10.31 21.09
N LEU A 101 -7.71 9.89 22.24
CA LEU A 101 -8.44 10.77 23.15
C LEU A 101 -7.55 11.87 23.72
N PHE A 102 -6.29 11.55 24.04
CA PHE A 102 -5.31 12.54 24.46
C PHE A 102 -5.01 13.56 23.36
N GLU A 103 -4.91 13.12 22.11
CA GLU A 103 -4.72 14.02 20.97
C GLU A 103 -5.92 14.96 20.77
N THR A 104 -7.15 14.46 20.96
CA THR A 104 -8.37 15.27 20.73
C THR A 104 -8.82 16.11 21.91
N HIS A 105 -8.58 15.65 23.15
CA HIS A 105 -9.12 16.26 24.37
C HIS A 105 -8.04 16.63 25.41
N GLY A 106 -6.77 16.27 25.18
CA GLY A 106 -5.64 16.56 26.06
C GLY A 106 -5.73 15.85 27.42
N ASP A 107 -5.13 16.45 28.45
CA ASP A 107 -5.09 15.91 29.82
C ASP A 107 -6.49 15.67 30.42
N LYS A 108 -7.52 16.37 29.91
CA LYS A 108 -8.91 16.23 30.37
C LYS A 108 -9.55 14.89 30.02
N ALA A 109 -8.95 14.13 29.09
CA ALA A 109 -9.41 12.79 28.73
C ALA A 109 -9.09 11.75 29.81
N ASN A 110 -8.04 11.99 30.61
CA ASN A 110 -7.63 11.07 31.66
C ASN A 110 -8.34 11.40 32.97
N ASP A 111 -9.47 10.74 33.19
CA ASP A 111 -10.32 10.88 34.38
C ASP A 111 -10.02 9.82 35.45
N LEU A 112 -8.99 9.00 35.23
CA LEU A 112 -8.63 7.91 36.12
C LEU A 112 -7.73 8.39 37.27
N THR A 113 -7.81 7.69 38.40
CA THR A 113 -6.90 7.93 39.52
C THR A 113 -5.47 7.59 39.11
N GLY A 114 -4.46 8.23 39.72
CA GLY A 114 -3.05 8.12 39.27
C GLY A 114 -2.45 6.70 39.31
N ASP A 115 -3.17 5.75 39.90
CA ASP A 115 -2.85 4.33 39.99
C ASP A 115 -3.66 3.43 39.03
N ASP A 116 -4.68 3.95 38.35
CA ASP A 116 -5.51 3.22 37.38
C ASP A 116 -5.16 3.63 35.94
N SER A 117 -4.81 2.63 35.12
CA SER A 117 -4.49 2.82 33.70
C SER A 117 -5.69 2.62 32.77
N GLY A 118 -6.88 2.30 33.32
CA GLY A 118 -8.11 2.13 32.55
C GLY A 118 -8.19 0.81 31.82
N CYS A 119 -7.24 -0.10 32.08
CA CYS A 119 -7.10 -1.38 31.40
C CYS A 119 -6.79 -2.47 32.42
N ASP A 120 -7.78 -3.30 32.75
CA ASP A 120 -7.54 -4.50 33.55
C ASP A 120 -6.99 -5.60 32.63
N GLY A 121 -5.76 -6.03 32.89
CA GLY A 121 -5.03 -7.09 32.19
C GLY A 121 -3.58 -7.17 32.66
N ASP A 122 -3.07 -8.38 32.86
CA ASP A 122 -1.67 -8.66 33.25
C ASP A 122 -0.70 -7.93 32.32
N GLY A 123 -0.12 -6.82 32.80
CA GLY A 123 0.84 -6.04 32.02
C GLY A 123 0.90 -4.54 32.27
N VAL A 124 0.16 -4.00 33.24
CA VAL A 124 0.32 -2.59 33.67
C VAL A 124 1.62 -2.43 34.47
N VAL A 125 2.76 -2.53 33.79
CA VAL A 125 4.03 -2.05 34.33
C VAL A 125 4.01 -0.54 34.22
N ARG A 126 3.90 0.13 35.38
CA ARG A 126 4.04 1.58 35.58
C ARG A 126 5.15 2.12 34.67
N ARG A 127 4.79 2.84 33.61
CA ARG A 127 5.73 3.63 32.81
C ARG A 127 5.75 5.08 33.30
N VAL A 128 5.86 5.27 34.61
CA VAL A 128 6.16 6.58 35.22
C VAL A 128 7.67 6.77 35.26
N ARG A 129 8.28 6.89 34.09
CA ARG A 129 9.53 7.62 33.84
C ARG A 129 9.50 7.97 32.36
N ARG A 130 9.52 9.28 32.09
CA ARG A 130 9.79 9.90 30.79
C ARG A 130 10.68 8.97 29.94
N ARG A 131 10.07 8.26 28.99
CA ARG A 131 10.80 7.53 27.97
C ARG A 131 10.71 8.38 26.71
N GLU A 132 11.68 9.25 26.54
CA GLU A 132 12.08 9.68 25.20
C GLU A 132 12.32 8.39 24.40
N GLY A 133 11.57 8.21 23.30
CA GLY A 133 11.66 7.02 22.45
C GLY A 133 10.53 6.00 22.67
N GLY A 134 9.34 6.34 22.16
CA GLY A 134 8.29 5.36 21.85
C GLY A 134 8.74 4.50 20.67
N GLY A 135 8.84 3.19 20.91
CA GLY A 135 9.29 2.24 19.92
C GLY A 135 8.30 2.08 18.76
N SER A 136 8.63 2.73 17.64
CA SER A 136 8.95 1.95 16.41
C SER A 136 9.65 0.66 16.85
N GLY A 137 9.12 -0.51 16.46
CA GLY A 137 9.69 -1.80 16.82
C GLY A 137 11.20 -1.67 16.73
N LYS A 138 11.91 -1.84 17.85
CA LYS A 138 13.35 -1.54 17.94
C LYS A 138 13.97 -2.09 16.67
N LYS A 139 14.33 -1.22 15.70
CA LYS A 139 15.24 -1.61 14.64
C LYS A 139 16.37 -2.24 15.40
N ARG A 140 16.54 -3.55 15.26
CA ARG A 140 17.67 -4.21 15.92
C ARG A 140 18.85 -3.43 15.36
N LYS A 141 19.63 -2.76 16.21
CA LYS A 141 20.69 -1.86 15.74
C LYS A 141 21.58 -2.70 14.81
N GLY A 142 21.74 -2.26 13.55
CA GLY A 142 22.41 -3.05 12.53
C GLY A 142 21.52 -4.05 11.78
N TRP A 143 20.19 -3.90 11.77
CA TRP A 143 19.27 -4.74 11.00
C TRP A 143 18.20 -3.94 10.27
N ASN A 144 17.92 -4.37 9.03
CA ASN A 144 16.92 -3.83 8.12
C ASN A 144 15.77 -4.82 7.90
N GLU A 145 14.64 -4.32 7.41
CA GLU A 145 13.45 -5.12 7.10
C GLU A 145 12.80 -4.66 5.78
N LEU A 146 12.48 -5.62 4.90
CA LEU A 146 11.72 -5.44 3.66
C LEU A 146 10.87 -6.69 3.43
N ASN A 147 9.57 -6.49 3.20
CA ASN A 147 8.59 -7.55 2.95
C ASN A 147 8.63 -8.70 3.98
N GLY A 148 8.99 -8.41 5.23
CA GLY A 148 9.07 -9.38 6.33
C GLY A 148 10.39 -10.16 6.41
N TYR A 149 11.33 -9.91 5.48
CA TYR A 149 12.70 -10.42 5.56
C TYR A 149 13.59 -9.46 6.35
N TRP A 150 14.48 -10.01 7.18
CA TRP A 150 15.36 -9.25 8.06
C TRP A 150 16.82 -9.55 7.72
N TRP A 151 17.62 -8.52 7.48
CA TRP A 151 19.06 -8.65 7.21
C TRP A 151 19.87 -7.68 8.05
N LYS A 152 21.19 -7.86 8.12
CA LYS A 152 22.07 -6.93 8.83
C LYS A 152 22.58 -5.80 7.93
N ASP A 153 22.95 -4.66 8.52
CA ASP A 153 23.52 -3.52 7.78
C ASP A 153 24.86 -3.85 7.08
N ASP A 154 25.59 -4.86 7.57
CA ASP A 154 26.88 -5.32 7.02
C ASP A 154 26.73 -6.47 6.02
N GLU A 155 25.50 -6.90 5.74
CA GLU A 155 25.21 -7.99 4.82
C GLU A 155 25.19 -7.47 3.38
N THR A 156 26.06 -8.01 2.54
CA THR A 156 26.15 -7.68 1.12
C THR A 156 25.32 -8.67 0.30
N PHE A 157 24.61 -8.15 -0.70
CA PHE A 157 23.78 -8.96 -1.59
C PHE A 157 24.27 -8.80 -3.02
N ASP A 158 24.36 -9.92 -3.74
CA ASP A 158 24.72 -9.90 -5.15
C ASP A 158 23.51 -9.54 -6.00
N ILE A 159 23.75 -8.75 -7.05
CA ILE A 159 22.74 -8.39 -8.04
C ILE A 159 22.59 -9.56 -9.02
N GLU A 160 21.36 -9.99 -9.27
CA GLU A 160 21.06 -10.97 -10.31
C GLU A 160 20.90 -10.29 -11.67
N ARG A 161 20.13 -9.19 -11.72
CA ARG A 161 19.93 -8.34 -12.90
C ARG A 161 19.18 -7.06 -12.55
N ILE A 162 19.22 -6.09 -13.46
CA ILE A 162 18.38 -4.90 -13.44
C ILE A 162 17.10 -5.15 -14.25
N LEU A 163 15.97 -4.65 -13.75
CA LEU A 163 14.65 -4.84 -14.36
C LEU A 163 14.07 -3.57 -14.98
N ASP A 164 14.45 -2.39 -14.47
CA ASP A 164 13.81 -1.13 -14.82
C ASP A 164 14.70 0.06 -14.41
N LYS A 165 14.50 1.22 -15.04
CA LYS A 165 15.21 2.48 -14.77
C LYS A 165 14.20 3.62 -14.59
N LYS A 166 14.40 4.46 -13.57
CA LYS A 166 13.62 5.69 -13.39
C LYS A 166 14.50 6.88 -13.03
N ILE A 167 14.06 8.06 -13.42
CA ILE A 167 14.72 9.33 -13.10
C ILE A 167 13.76 10.14 -12.22
N GLU A 168 14.20 10.49 -11.01
CA GLU A 168 13.45 11.36 -10.12
C GLU A 168 14.12 12.73 -10.02
N THR A 169 13.40 13.78 -10.41
CA THR A 169 13.82 15.16 -10.19
C THR A 169 13.34 15.66 -8.82
N ARG A 170 14.28 16.01 -7.95
CA ARG A 170 13.96 16.53 -6.60
C ARG A 170 14.54 17.92 -6.41
N SER A 171 13.74 18.83 -5.86
CA SER A 171 14.24 20.14 -5.43
C SER A 171 14.98 20.00 -4.10
N ILE A 172 16.28 20.29 -4.11
CA ILE A 172 17.14 20.23 -2.93
C ILE A 172 17.44 21.66 -2.46
N GLY A 173 17.44 21.88 -1.15
CA GLY A 173 17.85 23.13 -0.52
C GLY A 173 16.71 23.91 0.13
N LYS A 174 17.10 24.95 0.88
CA LYS A 174 16.16 25.83 1.59
C LYS A 174 15.52 26.84 0.63
N ALA A 175 14.36 27.39 0.99
CA ALA A 175 13.50 28.20 0.11
C ALA A 175 14.19 29.30 -0.74
N LYS A 176 15.33 29.86 -0.30
CA LYS A 176 16.10 30.90 -1.03
C LYS A 176 17.21 30.38 -1.95
N LYS A 177 17.51 29.07 -1.93
CA LYS A 177 18.53 28.39 -2.75
C LYS A 177 18.05 26.97 -3.08
N LYS A 178 16.92 26.85 -3.76
CA LYS A 178 16.46 25.56 -4.29
C LYS A 178 17.16 25.31 -5.62
N SER A 179 17.87 24.20 -5.73
CA SER A 179 18.32 23.66 -7.02
C SER A 179 17.53 22.40 -7.31
N THR A 180 17.28 22.13 -8.59
CA THR A 180 16.69 20.87 -9.04
C THR A 180 17.86 19.93 -9.32
N LYS A 181 17.82 18.72 -8.76
CA LYS A 181 18.80 17.67 -9.05
C LYS A 181 18.04 16.41 -9.50
N GLU A 182 18.58 15.78 -10.52
CA GLU A 182 18.08 14.51 -11.05
C GLU A 182 18.78 13.36 -10.30
N PHE A 183 18.02 12.32 -9.99
CA PHE A 183 18.50 11.11 -9.36
C PHE A 183 18.06 9.93 -10.20
N VAL A 184 19.03 9.13 -10.65
CA VAL A 184 18.79 7.90 -11.40
C VAL A 184 18.68 6.74 -10.41
N TYR A 185 17.64 5.92 -10.59
CA TYR A 185 17.41 4.71 -9.83
C TYR A 185 17.17 3.54 -10.76
N TYR A 186 17.68 2.38 -10.39
CA TYR A 186 17.46 1.13 -11.09
C TYR A 186 16.71 0.15 -10.18
N LYS A 187 15.81 -0.64 -10.77
CA LYS A 187 15.08 -1.68 -10.06
C LYS A 187 15.89 -2.97 -10.11
N VAL A 188 16.49 -3.32 -8.98
CA VAL A 188 17.44 -4.43 -8.85
C VAL A 188 16.72 -5.70 -8.42
N MET A 189 16.96 -6.80 -9.13
CA MET A 189 16.65 -8.16 -8.69
C MET A 189 17.88 -8.73 -7.98
N TRP A 190 17.70 -9.20 -6.74
CA TRP A 190 18.78 -9.73 -5.91
C TRP A 190 18.94 -11.23 -6.11
N ALA A 191 20.18 -11.70 -6.23
CA ALA A 191 20.47 -13.11 -6.43
C ALA A 191 19.95 -13.96 -5.27
N ASN A 192 19.26 -15.06 -5.60
CA ASN A 192 18.61 -15.96 -4.64
C ASN A 192 17.38 -15.36 -3.91
N PHE A 193 16.86 -14.23 -4.37
CA PHE A 193 15.61 -13.66 -3.85
C PHE A 193 14.49 -13.67 -4.89
N PRO A 194 13.24 -13.92 -4.48
CA PRO A 194 12.10 -13.79 -5.38
C PRO A 194 11.96 -12.38 -5.95
N PRO A 195 11.36 -12.20 -7.14
CA PRO A 195 11.14 -10.90 -7.77
C PRO A 195 10.36 -9.89 -6.91
N GLU A 196 9.59 -10.36 -5.93
CA GLU A 196 8.85 -9.53 -4.97
C GLU A 196 9.76 -8.70 -4.05
N PHE A 197 11.02 -9.11 -3.89
CA PHE A 197 12.03 -8.40 -3.10
C PHE A 197 12.87 -7.44 -3.94
N ALA A 198 12.56 -7.29 -5.23
CA ALA A 198 13.24 -6.31 -6.06
C ALA A 198 13.04 -4.90 -5.50
N SER A 199 14.14 -4.16 -5.34
CA SER A 199 14.16 -2.83 -4.74
C SER A 199 14.72 -1.79 -5.71
N TRP A 200 14.44 -0.52 -5.44
CA TRP A 200 14.96 0.59 -6.23
C TRP A 200 16.23 1.12 -5.57
N GLU A 201 17.37 0.89 -6.22
CA GLU A 201 18.67 1.33 -5.73
C GLU A 201 19.19 2.51 -6.57
N PRO A 202 19.87 3.49 -5.94
CA PRO A 202 20.45 4.60 -6.66
C PRO A 202 21.62 4.09 -7.53
N GLU A 203 21.84 4.75 -8.67
CA GLU A 203 22.97 4.47 -9.58
C GLU A 203 24.32 4.38 -8.84
N THR A 204 24.53 5.22 -7.83
CA THR A 204 25.78 5.27 -7.05
C THR A 204 26.06 4.01 -6.21
N GLU A 205 25.09 3.12 -6.02
CA GLU A 205 25.20 1.91 -5.21
C GLU A 205 25.22 0.63 -6.06
N ILE A 206 25.19 0.76 -7.39
CA ILE A 206 25.21 -0.35 -8.35
C ILE A 206 26.53 -0.32 -9.10
N HIS A 207 27.09 -1.50 -9.40
CA HIS A 207 28.31 -1.60 -10.19
C HIS A 207 28.02 -1.34 -11.68
N ASP A 208 28.87 -0.54 -12.32
CA ASP A 208 28.72 -0.09 -13.71
C ASP A 208 28.46 -1.25 -14.69
N ASP A 209 29.15 -2.40 -14.55
CA ASP A 209 28.92 -3.59 -15.37
C ASP A 209 27.44 -4.02 -15.51
N TYR A 210 26.65 -3.97 -14.43
CA TYR A 210 25.22 -4.32 -14.48
C TYR A 210 24.37 -3.26 -15.18
N ILE A 211 24.80 -2.00 -15.08
CA ILE A 211 24.15 -0.86 -15.74
C ILE A 211 24.40 -0.96 -17.24
N ASP A 212 25.65 -1.19 -17.63
CA ASP A 212 26.06 -1.33 -19.04
C ASP A 212 25.33 -2.50 -19.71
N GLU A 213 25.23 -3.66 -19.04
CA GLU A 213 24.48 -4.81 -19.55
C GLU A 213 22.99 -4.50 -19.73
N TYR A 214 22.39 -3.80 -18.76
CA TYR A 214 20.99 -3.38 -18.86
C TYR A 214 20.76 -2.38 -19.99
N GLU A 215 21.59 -1.34 -20.10
CA GLU A 215 21.45 -0.32 -21.14
C GLU A 215 21.67 -0.91 -22.54
N ALA A 216 22.65 -1.80 -22.70
CA ALA A 216 22.84 -2.54 -23.95
C ALA A 216 21.64 -3.43 -24.30
N SER A 217 21.01 -4.07 -23.32
CA SER A 217 19.81 -4.88 -23.57
C SER A 217 18.62 -4.03 -24.01
N VAL A 218 18.44 -2.85 -23.41
CA VAL A 218 17.36 -1.91 -23.77
C VAL A 218 17.59 -1.31 -25.15
N GLU A 219 18.84 -0.98 -25.50
CA GLU A 219 19.19 -0.49 -26.83
C GLU A 219 18.98 -1.56 -27.91
N ALA A 220 19.36 -2.80 -27.64
CA ALA A 220 19.11 -3.92 -28.54
C ALA A 220 17.60 -4.21 -28.73
N GLU A 221 16.80 -4.12 -27.66
CA GLU A 221 15.34 -4.25 -27.77
C GLU A 221 14.72 -3.11 -28.61
N ALA A 222 15.21 -1.87 -28.46
CA ALA A 222 14.75 -0.74 -29.25
C ALA A 222 15.15 -0.83 -30.73
N GLU A 223 16.34 -1.38 -31.02
CA GLU A 223 16.78 -1.63 -32.40
C GLU A 223 15.91 -2.70 -33.07
N LEU A 224 15.58 -3.79 -32.36
CA LEU A 224 14.66 -4.81 -32.85
C LEU A 224 13.24 -4.29 -33.07
N GLU A 225 12.71 -3.45 -32.16
CA GLU A 225 11.39 -2.83 -32.34
C GLU A 225 11.37 -1.91 -33.57
N MET A 226 12.46 -1.20 -33.84
CA MET A 226 12.59 -0.37 -35.04
C MET A 226 12.72 -1.19 -36.33
N GLU A 227 13.40 -2.33 -36.28
CA GLU A 227 13.50 -3.27 -37.42
C GLU A 227 12.15 -3.93 -37.71
N GLU A 228 11.39 -4.34 -36.69
CA GLU A 228 10.03 -4.87 -36.82
C GLU A 228 9.04 -3.82 -37.38
N GLU A 229 9.12 -2.57 -36.90
CA GLU A 229 8.30 -1.46 -37.43
C GLU A 229 8.66 -1.12 -38.89
N ALA A 230 9.92 -1.28 -39.29
CA ALA A 230 10.36 -1.09 -40.67
C ALA A 230 9.95 -2.22 -41.63
N GLU A 231 9.89 -3.48 -41.15
CA GLU A 231 9.37 -4.61 -41.94
C GLU A 231 7.84 -4.53 -42.11
N ASP A 232 7.09 -4.05 -41.11
CA ASP A 232 5.63 -3.88 -41.20
C ASP A 232 5.21 -2.74 -42.17
N ASP A 233 6.06 -1.74 -42.42
CA ASP A 233 5.81 -0.67 -43.39
C ASP A 233 6.05 -1.11 -44.87
N ASP A 234 6.90 -2.12 -45.11
CA ASP A 234 7.24 -2.63 -46.46
C ASP A 234 6.18 -3.59 -47.03
N ASP A 235 5.33 -4.22 -46.19
CA ASP A 235 4.25 -5.12 -46.64
C ASP A 235 2.96 -4.36 -47.07
N SER A 236 3.05 -3.03 -47.25
CA SER A 236 1.94 -2.16 -47.69
C SER A 236 2.00 -1.69 -49.14
N VAL A 237 2.99 -2.15 -49.94
CA VAL A 237 3.10 -1.83 -51.37
C VAL A 237 2.99 -3.10 -52.23
N ASP A 238 1.81 -3.68 -52.33
CA ASP A 238 1.39 -4.40 -53.54
C ASP A 238 -0.14 -4.57 -53.56
N GLU A 239 -0.86 -3.57 -54.07
CA GLU A 239 -2.16 -3.77 -54.72
C GLU A 239 -2.46 -2.51 -55.58
N GLU A 240 -1.83 -2.43 -56.76
CA GLU A 240 -2.37 -1.67 -57.90
C GLU A 240 -2.61 -2.58 -59.12
#